data_AF-A0A7S2UYN2-F1
#
_entry.id   AF-A0A7S2UYN2-F1
#
_cell.length_a   1.000
_cell.length_b   1.000
_cell.length_c   1.000
_cell.angle_alpha   90.00
_cell.angle_beta   90.00
_cell.angle_gamma   90.00
#
_symmetry.space_group_name_H-M   'P 1'
#
loop_
_entity.id
_entity.type
_entity.pdbx_description
1 polymer ?
#
loop_
_entity_poly.entity_id
_entity_poly.type
_entity_poly.pdbx_seq_one_letter_code
_entity_poly.pdbx_strand_id
1 'polypeptide(L)'
;RYIGFAKISRLLFIAEKCPGVSDEAFKAAIDELKRGNNTGQYNEVMKKVGDKLGPGYTFDGSWVEAVNRRAQQTLEKLEMDLNSSKTNLIKESIRMGYHEMGDFWSG
;
A
#
# COMPACT_ATOMS: atom_id res chain seq x y z
N ARG A 1 -14.98 4.88 -12.29
CA ARG A 1 -14.47 3.75 -11.46
C ARG A 1 -13.31 4.32 -10.63
N TYR A 2 -13.52 4.57 -9.34
CA TYR A 2 -12.47 5.15 -8.48
C TYR A 2 -11.41 4.08 -8.20
N ILE A 3 -10.14 4.45 -8.39
CA ILE A 3 -8.98 3.56 -8.35
C ILE A 3 -8.42 3.56 -6.91
N GLY A 4 -8.06 2.38 -6.40
CA GLY A 4 -7.29 2.14 -5.18
C GLY A 4 -7.57 3.08 -4.00
N PHE A 5 -6.79 4.16 -3.90
CA PHE A 5 -6.83 5.13 -2.81
C PHE A 5 -8.21 5.75 -2.56
N ALA A 6 -8.85 6.28 -3.61
CA ALA A 6 -10.14 6.98 -3.46
C ALA A 6 -11.27 6.05 -3.02
N LYS A 7 -11.18 4.76 -3.39
CA LYS A 7 -12.13 3.73 -2.94
C LYS A 7 -11.93 3.45 -1.45
N ILE A 8 -10.69 3.28 -1.00
CA ILE A 8 -10.36 3.05 0.41
C ILE A 8 -10.81 4.25 1.26
N SER A 9 -10.47 5.48 0.86
CA SER A 9 -10.89 6.69 1.59
C SER A 9 -12.41 6.79 1.74
N ARG A 10 -13.16 6.44 0.68
CA ARG A 10 -14.63 6.44 0.74
C ARG A 10 -15.16 5.36 1.67
N LEU A 11 -14.60 4.15 1.64
CA LEU A 11 -15.02 3.06 2.52
C LEU A 11 -14.76 3.40 3.99
N LEU A 12 -13.60 3.97 4.31
CA LEU A 12 -13.27 4.41 5.66
C LEU A 12 -14.20 5.54 6.13
N PHE A 13 -14.52 6.50 5.26
CA PHE A 13 -15.47 7.55 5.59
C PHE A 13 -16.87 6.99 5.90
N ILE A 14 -17.36 6.05 5.08
CA ILE A 14 -18.64 5.38 5.33
C ILE A 14 -18.60 4.62 6.65
N ALA A 15 -17.52 3.89 6.91
CA ALA A 15 -17.36 3.12 8.13
C ALA A 15 -17.44 3.99 9.39
N GLU A 16 -16.92 5.22 9.33
CA GLU A 16 -16.95 6.18 10.43
C GLU A 16 -18.28 6.91 10.62
N LYS A 17 -19.03 7.13 9.54
CA LYS A 17 -20.25 7.97 9.56
C LYS A 17 -21.54 7.17 9.60
N CYS A 18 -21.50 5.88 9.26
CA CYS A 18 -22.68 5.04 9.15
C CYS A 18 -22.56 3.79 10.04
N PRO A 19 -23.00 3.85 11.31
CA PRO A 19 -22.85 2.74 12.26
C PRO A 19 -23.47 1.43 11.79
N GLY A 20 -24.60 1.48 11.08
CA GLY A 20 -25.33 0.30 10.63
C GLY A 20 -24.66 -0.50 9.49
N VAL A 21 -23.59 0.03 8.89
CA VAL A 21 -22.79 -0.65 7.85
C VAL A 21 -21.29 -0.53 8.12
N SER A 22 -20.93 -0.19 9.37
CA SER A 22 -19.55 0.15 9.74
C SER A 22 -18.62 -1.05 9.55
N ASP A 23 -19.07 -2.20 10.03
CA ASP A 23 -18.28 -3.43 10.00
C ASP A 23 -18.05 -3.91 8.56
N GLU A 24 -19.09 -3.92 7.73
CA GLU A 24 -18.99 -4.27 6.31
C GLU A 24 -18.07 -3.30 5.55
N ALA A 25 -18.15 -2.01 5.85
CA ALA A 25 -17.31 -1.00 5.23
C ALA A 25 -15.83 -1.15 5.64
N PHE A 26 -15.54 -1.44 6.91
CA PHE A 26 -14.17 -1.73 7.35
C PHE A 26 -13.63 -3.02 6.73
N LYS A 27 -14.43 -4.09 6.68
CA LYS A 27 -14.05 -5.35 6.01
C LYS A 27 -13.67 -5.11 4.55
N ALA A 28 -14.52 -4.39 3.80
CA ALA A 28 -14.25 -4.04 2.42
C ALA A 28 -13.00 -3.14 2.25
N ALA A 29 -12.74 -2.22 3.18
CA ALA A 29 -11.54 -1.38 3.16
C ALA A 29 -10.27 -2.22 3.39
N ILE A 30 -10.30 -3.15 4.35
CA ILE A 30 -9.19 -4.06 4.65
C ILE A 30 -8.90 -4.97 3.45
N ASP A 31 -9.93 -5.53 2.82
CA ASP A 31 -9.76 -6.39 1.65
C ASP A 31 -9.15 -5.62 0.48
N GLU A 32 -9.53 -4.36 0.29
CA GLU A 32 -8.92 -3.52 -0.75
C GLU A 32 -7.48 -3.12 -0.42
N LEU A 33 -7.17 -2.84 0.86
CA LEU A 33 -5.82 -2.57 1.33
C LEU A 33 -4.88 -3.76 1.13
N LYS A 34 -5.36 -4.99 1.41
CA LYS A 34 -4.58 -6.22 1.20
C LYS A 34 -4.32 -6.56 -0.28
N ARG A 35 -5.08 -5.97 -1.21
CA ARG A 35 -4.81 -6.04 -2.66
C ARG A 35 -3.73 -5.07 -3.11
N GLY A 36 -3.49 -4.01 -2.34
CA GLY A 36 -2.45 -3.03 -2.58
C GLY A 36 -1.20 -3.27 -1.74
N ASN A 37 -0.40 -2.22 -1.62
CA ASN A 37 0.95 -2.28 -1.05
C ASN A 37 1.09 -1.39 0.19
N ASN A 38 0.04 -0.62 0.52
CA ASN A 38 0.09 0.41 1.56
C ASN A 38 -0.06 -0.22 2.96
N THR A 39 1.04 -0.78 3.45
CA THR A 39 1.12 -1.40 4.78
C THR A 39 0.89 -0.39 5.91
N GLY A 40 1.25 0.88 5.70
CA GLY A 40 1.02 1.97 6.67
C GLY A 40 -0.47 2.19 6.94
N GLN A 41 -1.25 2.39 5.88
CA GLN A 41 -2.70 2.58 5.99
C GLN A 41 -3.41 1.32 6.50
N TYR A 42 -2.94 0.13 6.12
CA TYR A 42 -3.41 -1.13 6.71
C TYR A 42 -3.20 -1.16 8.22
N ASN A 43 -2.01 -0.82 8.72
CA ASN A 43 -1.72 -0.77 10.16
C ASN A 43 -2.65 0.19 10.91
N GLU A 44 -2.91 1.38 10.36
CA GLU A 44 -3.80 2.36 10.97
C GLU A 44 -5.25 1.86 11.05
N VAL A 45 -5.75 1.27 9.97
CA VAL A 45 -7.12 0.72 9.92
C VAL A 45 -7.26 -0.44 10.89
N MET A 46 -6.30 -1.37 10.92
CA MET A 46 -6.34 -2.50 11.86
C MET A 46 -6.28 -2.04 13.33
N LYS A 47 -5.50 -1.02 13.66
CA LYS A 47 -5.48 -0.41 15.01
C LYS A 47 -6.82 0.21 15.38
N LYS A 48 -7.50 0.85 14.43
CA LYS A 48 -8.80 1.50 14.64
C LYS A 48 -9.92 0.49 14.86
N VAL A 49 -9.87 -0.61 14.12
CA VAL A 49 -10.87 -1.68 14.17
C VAL A 49 -10.69 -2.58 15.41
N GLY A 50 -9.45 -2.92 15.76
CA GLY A 50 -9.16 -3.90 16.81
C GLY A 50 -9.77 -5.27 16.48
N ASP A 51 -10.37 -5.92 17.48
CA ASP A 51 -10.94 -7.27 17.33
C ASP A 51 -12.44 -7.28 16.97
N LYS A 52 -13.00 -6.13 16.61
CA LYS A 52 -14.46 -5.95 16.42
C LYS A 52 -15.05 -6.76 15.26
N LEU A 53 -14.25 -7.06 14.23
CA LEU A 53 -14.73 -7.70 12.99
C LEU A 53 -14.72 -9.23 13.03
N GLY A 54 -14.21 -9.83 14.12
CA GLY A 54 -14.19 -11.26 14.34
C GLY A 54 -12.99 -12.00 13.71
N PRO A 55 -12.96 -13.33 13.85
CA PRO A 55 -11.85 -14.17 13.39
C PRO A 55 -11.79 -14.15 11.85
N GLY A 56 -10.75 -13.54 11.30
CA GLY A 56 -10.55 -13.35 9.86
C GLY A 56 -10.15 -11.93 9.48
N TYR A 57 -10.47 -10.95 10.33
CA TYR A 57 -10.06 -9.56 10.17
C TYR A 57 -9.15 -9.15 11.33
N THR A 58 -8.14 -9.97 11.60
CA THR A 58 -7.08 -9.71 12.56
C THR A 58 -5.83 -9.15 11.88
N PHE A 59 -4.96 -8.53 12.67
CA PHE A 59 -3.71 -7.97 12.15
C PHE A 59 -2.82 -9.06 11.55
N ASP A 60 -2.39 -8.86 10.31
CA ASP A 60 -1.57 -9.80 9.54
C ASP A 60 -0.14 -9.27 9.42
N GLY A 61 0.66 -9.51 10.45
CA GLY A 61 2.05 -9.07 10.51
C GLY A 61 2.93 -9.72 9.42
N SER A 62 2.67 -10.99 9.11
CA SER A 62 3.41 -11.72 8.07
C SER A 62 3.19 -11.12 6.68
N TRP A 63 1.97 -10.70 6.36
CA TRP A 63 1.69 -9.96 5.12
C TRP A 63 2.43 -8.62 5.10
N VAL A 64 2.39 -7.85 6.20
CA VAL A 64 3.10 -6.56 6.29
C VAL A 64 4.60 -6.73 6.04
N GLU A 65 5.24 -7.71 6.69
CA GLU A 65 6.65 -8.00 6.50
C GLU A 65 6.96 -8.43 5.06
N ALA A 66 6.12 -9.29 4.46
CA ALA A 66 6.30 -9.74 3.09
C ALA A 66 6.21 -8.60 2.07
N VAL A 67 5.26 -7.69 2.24
CA VAL A 67 5.09 -6.51 1.38
C VAL A 67 6.25 -5.53 1.57
N ASN A 68 6.63 -5.24 2.83
CA ASN A 68 7.77 -4.36 3.12
C ASN A 68 9.08 -4.92 2.55
N ARG A 69 9.30 -6.24 2.66
CA ARG A 69 10.49 -6.89 2.08
C ARG A 69 10.51 -6.78 0.56
N ARG A 70 9.36 -6.97 -0.10
CA ARG A 70 9.26 -6.81 -1.56
C ARG A 70 9.53 -5.35 -1.97
N ALA A 71 8.99 -4.40 -1.22
CA ALA A 71 9.23 -2.98 -1.45
C ALA A 71 10.72 -2.65 -1.32
N GLN A 72 11.38 -3.12 -0.26
CA GLN A 72 12.82 -2.94 -0.04
C GLN A 72 13.67 -3.53 -1.18
N GLN A 73 13.37 -4.76 -1.61
CA GLN A 73 14.08 -5.39 -2.73
C GLN A 73 13.90 -4.64 -4.05
N THR A 74 12.72 -4.06 -4.27
CA THR A 74 12.44 -3.25 -5.47
C THR A 74 13.24 -1.95 -5.43
N LEU A 75 13.30 -1.30 -4.27
CA LEU A 75 14.09 -0.09 -4.06
C LEU A 75 15.58 -0.33 -4.30
N GLU A 76 16.15 -1.37 -3.69
CA GLU A 76 17.57 -1.75 -3.86
C GLU A 76 17.92 -1.99 -5.33
N LYS A 77 17.03 -2.68 -6.07
CA LYS A 77 17.23 -2.90 -7.50
C LYS A 77 17.21 -1.60 -8.29
N LEU A 78 16.22 -0.73 -8.05
CA LEU A 78 16.11 0.56 -8.72
C LEU A 78 17.34 1.45 -8.46
N GLU A 79 17.85 1.45 -7.23
CA GLU A 79 19.08 2.17 -6.87
C GLU A 79 20.31 1.63 -7.60
N MET A 80 20.46 0.30 -7.68
CA MET A 80 21.55 -0.34 -8.40
C MET A 80 21.51 -0.02 -9.90
N ASP A 81 20.32 -0.11 -10.52
CA ASP A 81 20.12 0.16 -11.95
C ASP A 81 20.36 1.65 -12.27
N LEU A 82 19.90 2.55 -11.40
CA LEU A 82 20.15 4.00 -11.53
C LEU A 82 21.64 4.32 -11.39
N ASN A 83 22.34 3.69 -10.44
CA ASN A 83 23.77 3.92 -10.23
C ASN A 83 24.58 3.46 -11.45
N SER A 84 24.29 2.26 -11.98
CA SER A 84 24.90 1.75 -13.21
C SER A 84 24.65 2.69 -14.41
N SER A 85 23.42 3.17 -14.56
CA SER A 85 23.05 4.09 -15.64
C SER A 85 23.79 5.43 -15.55
N LYS A 86 24.01 5.94 -14.33
CA LYS A 86 24.81 7.16 -14.07
C LYS A 86 26.28 6.96 -14.41
N THR A 87 26.88 5.84 -14.01
CA THR A 87 28.27 5.49 -14.35
C THR A 87 28.46 5.41 -15.87
N ASN A 88 27.48 4.86 -16.58
CA ASN A 88 27.53 4.70 -18.04
C ASN A 88 27.00 5.92 -18.83
N LEU A 89 26.59 6.99 -18.15
CA LEU A 89 26.05 8.23 -18.74
C LEU A 89 24.87 8.01 -19.71
N ILE A 90 24.05 6.99 -19.46
CA ILE A 90 22.89 6.65 -20.30
C ILE A 90 21.71 7.54 -19.90
N LYS A 91 21.60 8.70 -20.54
CA LYS A 91 20.64 9.77 -20.18
C LYS A 91 19.18 9.31 -20.08
N GLU A 92 18.73 8.48 -21.01
CA GLU A 92 17.33 8.01 -21.03
C GLU A 92 17.03 7.01 -19.90
N SER A 93 17.99 6.14 -19.57
CA SER A 93 17.86 5.21 -18.43
C SER A 93 17.86 5.95 -17.09
N ILE A 94 18.62 7.04 -16.96
CA ILE A 94 18.58 7.90 -15.76
C ILE A 94 17.21 8.56 -15.63
N ARG A 95 16.65 9.09 -16.73
CA ARG A 95 15.31 9.71 -16.76
C ARG A 95 14.23 8.72 -16.35
N MET A 96 14.26 7.51 -16.90
CA MET A 96 13.31 6.45 -16.56
C MET A 96 13.46 5.96 -15.12
N GLY A 97 14.69 5.82 -14.61
CA GLY A 97 14.91 5.43 -13.22
C GLY A 97 14.32 6.40 -12.19
N TYR A 98 14.37 7.72 -12.45
CA TYR A 98 13.68 8.69 -11.61
C TYR A 98 12.15 8.61 -11.69
N HIS A 99 11.60 8.27 -12.85
CA HIS A 99 10.16 8.05 -13.01
C HIS A 99 9.70 6.80 -12.23
N GLU A 100 10.44 5.69 -12.35
CA GLU A 100 10.15 4.43 -11.66
C GLU A 100 10.26 4.57 -10.13
N MET A 101 11.23 5.36 -9.65
CA MET A 101 11.29 5.74 -8.24
C MET A 101 10.05 6.54 -7.82
N GLY A 102 9.62 7.51 -8.62
CA GLY A 102 8.39 8.28 -8.35
C GLY A 102 7.13 7.40 -8.28
N ASP A 103 7.03 6.43 -9.18
CA ASP A 103 5.92 5.47 -9.21
C ASP A 103 5.95 4.54 -7.98
N PHE A 104 7.15 4.11 -7.56
CA PHE A 104 7.33 3.31 -6.35
C PHE A 104 6.84 4.02 -5.08
N TRP A 105 7.08 5.33 -4.96
CA TRP A 105 6.64 6.11 -3.79
C TRP A 105 5.17 6.53 -3.85
N SER A 106 4.52 6.45 -5.02
CA SER A 106 3.15 6.92 -5.22
C SER A 106 2.09 5.80 -5.23
N GLY A 107 2.50 4.52 -5.34
CA GLY A 107 1.63 3.34 -5.30
C GLY A 107 1.56 2.66 -3.93
#